data_AF-A0A5P2AJ19-F1
#
_entry.id   AF-A0A5P2AJ19-F1
#
_cell.length_a   1.000
_cell.length_b   1.000
_cell.length_c   1.000
_cell.angle_alpha   90.00
_cell.angle_beta   90.00
_cell.angle_gamma   90.00
#
_symmetry.space_group_name_H-M   'P 1'
#
loop_
_entity.id
_entity.type
_entity.pdbx_description
1 polymer ?
#
loop_
_entity_poly.entity_id
_entity_poly.type
_entity_poly.pdbx_seq_one_letter_code
_entity_poly.pdbx_strand_id
1 'polypeptide(L)'
;MVKRRFKRRAVAGASSAVLMAWITIGLGVAEARAQVPECQGFAAEIVATPGTPTYGTPERDVIVGTSGRDVIHGLDGDDLICGLGGNDTIDGGPGSDILVGDGPSIDQSVTGSGNDTLLGGPGNDILVGDASSVDQSVAGGGNDTLRGGEGNDVLVGDSRAASLDASETASGGGNDRIYGEEGRDQLIGDSETGFGGAASGGGADHLDGGAEIDFLVGDSRGSFSGSSSGGGNDRLYGGEGRDQLIGDSSSGAVGTATGGGSDYLDGAVGNDVLVGDSSTGTGTASGGGNDQLVGGEGNDQLVGDSRSQSLGGDTKEAGNDVLLGGPGTADFLTGDSEYIGNAYGVGGNDLLDLGDDGGEAAIGDHNTRFTNGGTAFGSGNDRIIGGSRNEVLIGDSSVGVDAETPPTAGNDVLDGRGGNDQMFGDNTDFFSTRTYGTAGGSDTLRGSDGADTLTAGPRNDLLDGGADSPDECDGEAGTDTAIRCESTANIP
;
A
#
# COMPACT_ATOMS: atom_id res chain seq x y z
N MET A 1 30.51 -54.62 -6.96
CA MET A 1 31.31 -55.81 -6.57
C MET A 1 31.82 -55.56 -5.15
N VAL A 2 31.58 -56.30 -4.07
CA VAL A 2 31.14 -57.67 -3.82
C VAL A 2 30.33 -57.69 -2.51
N LYS A 3 29.29 -58.51 -2.49
CA LYS A 3 28.34 -58.80 -1.40
C LYS A 3 28.86 -60.00 -0.57
N ARG A 4 28.35 -60.14 0.67
CA ARG A 4 28.20 -61.37 1.50
C ARG A 4 29.42 -61.76 2.37
N ARG A 5 29.29 -62.32 3.59
CA ARG A 5 28.17 -63.02 4.28
C ARG A 5 28.51 -63.18 5.77
N PHE A 6 27.57 -62.92 6.67
CA PHE A 6 27.58 -63.46 8.03
C PHE A 6 27.23 -64.96 8.02
N LYS A 7 27.97 -65.77 8.78
CA LYS A 7 27.53 -67.11 9.22
C LYS A 7 27.81 -67.26 10.72
N ARG A 8 26.74 -67.48 11.47
CA ARG A 8 26.70 -67.80 12.90
C ARG A 8 27.36 -69.14 13.20
N ARG A 9 28.00 -69.27 14.36
CA ARG A 9 28.02 -70.52 15.14
C ARG A 9 28.01 -70.18 16.63
N ALA A 10 27.01 -70.75 17.32
CA ALA A 10 26.83 -70.70 18.76
C ALA A 10 27.81 -71.66 19.46
N VAL A 11 28.28 -71.28 20.64
CA VAL A 11 28.81 -72.20 21.66
C VAL A 11 28.17 -71.84 22.99
N ALA A 12 27.63 -72.86 23.64
CA ALA A 12 26.98 -72.79 24.93
C ALA A 12 27.99 -72.92 26.09
N GLY A 13 27.70 -72.18 27.17
CA GLY A 13 27.82 -72.66 28.55
C GLY A 13 29.19 -72.62 29.23
N ALA A 14 29.40 -71.63 30.11
CA ALA A 14 29.95 -71.86 31.45
C ALA A 14 29.61 -70.68 32.37
N SER A 15 29.05 -71.02 33.52
CA SER A 15 28.49 -70.15 34.54
C SER A 15 29.52 -69.26 35.25
N SER A 16 29.13 -68.02 35.56
CA SER A 16 29.61 -67.31 36.74
C SER A 16 28.51 -66.37 37.23
N ALA A 17 28.19 -66.54 38.51
CA ALA A 17 27.15 -65.83 39.22
C ALA A 17 27.47 -64.34 39.34
N VAL A 18 26.51 -63.49 39.00
CA VAL A 18 26.49 -62.08 39.40
C VAL A 18 25.17 -61.83 40.12
N LEU A 19 25.31 -61.26 41.31
CA LEU A 19 24.28 -60.88 42.26
C LEU A 19 23.28 -59.91 41.59
N MET A 20 22.03 -60.33 41.39
CA MET A 20 20.93 -59.45 40.95
C MET A 20 20.46 -58.63 42.16
N ALA A 21 20.95 -57.40 42.26
CA ALA A 21 20.28 -56.37 43.04
C ALA A 21 19.04 -55.91 42.27
N TRP A 22 17.86 -56.05 42.88
CA TRP A 22 16.64 -55.46 42.35
C TRP A 22 16.73 -53.95 42.50
N ILE A 23 17.13 -53.26 41.43
CA ILE A 23 16.89 -51.82 41.31
C ILE A 23 15.44 -51.68 40.87
N THR A 24 14.55 -51.33 41.80
CA THR A 24 13.30 -50.68 41.46
C THR A 24 13.65 -49.35 40.83
N ILE A 25 13.68 -49.30 39.50
CA ILE A 25 13.63 -48.04 38.76
C ILE A 25 12.23 -47.49 39.03
N GLY A 26 12.14 -46.54 39.96
CA GLY A 26 10.99 -45.65 39.99
C GLY A 26 10.99 -44.92 38.64
N LEU A 27 10.09 -45.33 37.73
CA LEU A 27 9.66 -44.43 36.68
C LEU A 27 8.98 -43.26 37.42
N GLY A 28 9.73 -42.18 37.61
CA GLY A 28 9.12 -40.89 37.86
C GLY A 28 8.25 -40.60 36.66
N VAL A 29 6.94 -40.70 36.84
CA VAL A 29 5.98 -40.07 35.93
C VAL A 29 6.29 -38.58 36.08
N ALA A 30 6.93 -37.98 35.09
CA ALA A 30 6.92 -36.54 34.98
C ALA A 30 5.45 -36.19 34.81
N GLU A 31 4.83 -35.64 35.86
CA GLU A 31 3.55 -34.97 35.72
C GLU A 31 3.79 -33.85 34.71
N ALA A 32 3.25 -34.01 33.50
CA ALA A 32 3.07 -32.89 32.59
C ALA A 32 2.18 -31.90 33.33
N ARG A 33 2.78 -30.87 33.92
CA ARG A 33 2.02 -29.70 34.35
C ARG A 33 1.41 -29.15 33.07
N ALA A 34 0.08 -29.11 33.01
CA ALA A 34 -0.60 -28.35 31.98
C ALA A 34 -0.02 -26.93 32.04
N GLN A 35 0.66 -26.53 30.96
CA GLN A 35 1.18 -25.18 30.87
C GLN A 35 -0.03 -24.25 30.82
N VAL A 36 -0.01 -23.20 31.64
CA VAL A 36 -1.05 -22.17 31.59
C VAL A 36 -0.98 -21.57 30.18
N PRO A 37 -2.11 -21.42 29.47
CA PRO A 37 -2.12 -20.74 28.18
C PRO A 37 -1.51 -19.35 28.31
N GLU A 38 -0.81 -18.90 27.27
CA GLU A 38 -0.19 -17.58 27.22
C GLU A 38 -0.72 -16.80 26.02
N CYS A 39 -0.81 -15.49 26.16
CA CYS A 39 -1.08 -14.53 25.07
C CYS A 39 0.12 -13.59 25.00
N GLN A 40 0.81 -13.52 23.85
CA GLN A 40 1.99 -12.67 23.66
C GLN A 40 3.07 -12.84 24.78
N GLY A 41 3.22 -14.05 25.32
CA GLY A 41 4.16 -14.36 26.40
C GLY A 41 3.68 -14.03 27.83
N PHE A 42 2.44 -13.58 28.00
CA PHE A 42 1.81 -13.36 29.30
C PHE A 42 0.86 -14.50 29.65
N ALA A 43 0.99 -15.04 30.87
CA ALA A 43 0.13 -16.11 31.34
C ALA A 43 -1.32 -15.63 31.50
N ALA A 44 -2.27 -16.41 30.98
CA ALA A 44 -3.69 -16.12 31.06
C ALA A 44 -4.17 -16.01 32.52
N GLU A 45 -4.87 -14.91 32.82
CA GLU A 45 -5.62 -14.70 34.06
C GLU A 45 -7.03 -15.31 33.94
N ILE A 46 -7.60 -15.22 32.74
CA ILE A 46 -8.91 -15.77 32.37
C ILE A 46 -8.74 -16.67 31.14
N VAL A 47 -9.28 -17.89 31.21
CA VAL A 47 -9.28 -18.82 30.07
C VAL A 47 -10.72 -19.13 29.69
N ALA A 48 -11.04 -18.94 28.41
CA ALA A 48 -12.37 -19.17 27.88
C ALA A 48 -12.80 -20.64 28.00
N THR A 49 -14.11 -20.84 28.08
CA THR A 49 -14.72 -22.17 28.07
C THR A 49 -15.49 -22.34 26.76
N PRO A 50 -15.28 -23.44 26.01
CA PRO A 50 -15.89 -23.61 24.69
C PRO A 50 -17.41 -23.44 24.71
N GLY A 51 -17.91 -22.57 23.84
CA GLY A 51 -19.35 -22.36 23.63
C GLY A 51 -20.05 -21.51 24.71
N THR A 52 -19.30 -20.82 25.57
CA THR A 52 -19.85 -19.86 26.53
C THR A 52 -19.14 -18.51 26.40
N PRO A 53 -19.87 -17.38 26.44
CA PRO A 53 -19.23 -16.06 26.48
C PRO A 53 -18.31 -15.91 27.68
N THR A 54 -17.15 -15.32 27.44
CA THR A 54 -16.14 -14.99 28.45
C THR A 54 -16.20 -13.50 28.75
N TYR A 55 -16.12 -13.14 30.03
CA TYR A 55 -16.13 -11.75 30.48
C TYR A 55 -14.89 -11.52 31.34
N GLY A 56 -14.17 -10.44 31.04
CA GLY A 56 -13.13 -9.90 31.89
C GLY A 56 -13.68 -9.21 33.12
N THR A 57 -12.92 -8.25 33.61
CA THR A 57 -13.16 -7.45 34.80
C THR A 57 -12.98 -5.97 34.45
N PRO A 58 -13.31 -5.04 35.36
CA PRO A 58 -13.00 -3.61 35.15
C PRO A 58 -11.52 -3.24 35.38
N GLU A 59 -10.63 -4.23 35.50
CA GLU A 59 -9.18 -4.06 35.67
C GLU A 59 -8.50 -4.70 34.46
N ARG A 60 -7.23 -4.35 34.20
CA ARG A 60 -6.46 -5.02 33.14
C ARG A 60 -6.46 -6.54 33.33
N ASP A 61 -6.89 -7.24 32.29
CA ASP A 61 -6.92 -8.69 32.19
C ASP A 61 -5.96 -9.23 31.13
N VAL A 62 -5.60 -10.51 31.29
CA VAL A 62 -5.03 -11.33 30.21
C VAL A 62 -5.99 -12.48 29.95
N ILE A 63 -6.66 -12.43 28.81
CA ILE A 63 -7.71 -13.38 28.43
C ILE A 63 -7.24 -14.24 27.27
N VAL A 64 -7.38 -15.56 27.40
CA VAL A 64 -7.08 -16.50 26.33
C VAL A 64 -8.32 -17.32 25.98
N GLY A 65 -8.66 -17.31 24.69
CA GLY A 65 -9.72 -18.08 24.07
C GLY A 65 -9.42 -19.58 23.97
N THR A 66 -10.06 -20.22 23.03
CA THR A 66 -9.98 -21.65 22.74
C THR A 66 -9.71 -21.88 21.25
N SER A 67 -9.43 -23.12 20.87
CA SER A 67 -9.23 -23.48 19.45
C SER A 67 -10.51 -23.51 18.60
N GLY A 68 -11.59 -22.87 19.03
CA GLY A 68 -12.78 -22.72 18.20
C GLY A 68 -13.58 -21.51 18.62
N ARG A 69 -14.60 -21.15 17.85
CA ARG A 69 -15.40 -19.93 18.04
C ARG A 69 -15.63 -19.55 19.52
N ASP A 70 -15.09 -18.39 19.87
CA ASP A 70 -15.26 -17.74 21.15
C ASP A 70 -15.98 -16.39 21.03
N VAL A 71 -16.59 -15.99 22.15
CA VAL A 71 -17.14 -14.64 22.34
C VAL A 71 -16.54 -14.10 23.62
N ILE A 72 -15.73 -13.05 23.52
CA ILE A 72 -14.94 -12.51 24.62
C ILE A 72 -15.23 -11.02 24.76
N HIS A 73 -15.49 -10.57 25.99
CA HIS A 73 -15.63 -9.16 26.34
C HIS A 73 -14.59 -8.81 27.41
N GLY A 74 -13.66 -7.89 27.13
CA GLY A 74 -12.65 -7.38 28.06
C GLY A 74 -13.27 -6.59 29.20
N LEU A 75 -14.16 -5.65 28.84
CA LEU A 75 -14.84 -4.68 29.71
C LEU A 75 -14.01 -3.39 29.86
N ASP A 76 -13.85 -2.85 31.07
CA ASP A 76 -13.03 -1.65 31.26
C ASP A 76 -11.61 -2.11 31.60
N GLY A 77 -10.57 -1.43 31.12
CA GLY A 77 -9.19 -1.80 31.45
C GLY A 77 -8.31 -1.77 30.21
N ASP A 78 -6.99 -1.92 30.39
CA ASP A 78 -6.05 -2.01 29.27
C ASP A 78 -5.76 -3.50 29.01
N ASP A 79 -6.65 -4.21 28.33
CA ASP A 79 -6.68 -5.66 28.26
C ASP A 79 -5.77 -6.26 27.18
N LEU A 80 -5.34 -7.50 27.41
CA LEU A 80 -4.67 -8.34 26.41
C LEU A 80 -5.49 -9.58 26.15
N ILE A 81 -6.05 -9.70 24.94
CA ILE A 81 -6.98 -10.77 24.58
C ILE A 81 -6.47 -11.52 23.33
N CYS A 82 -6.32 -12.84 23.43
CA CYS A 82 -6.04 -13.72 22.29
C CYS A 82 -7.18 -14.73 22.09
N GLY A 83 -7.85 -14.73 20.93
CA GLY A 83 -8.93 -15.69 20.61
C GLY A 83 -8.43 -17.12 20.36
N LEU A 84 -7.24 -17.24 19.76
CA LEU A 84 -6.47 -18.46 19.41
C LEU A 84 -6.74 -19.01 18.03
N GLY A 85 -7.84 -19.70 17.82
CA GLY A 85 -8.12 -20.33 16.54
C GLY A 85 -9.60 -20.43 16.41
N GLY A 86 -10.23 -19.90 15.38
CA GLY A 86 -11.67 -19.93 15.39
C GLY A 86 -12.30 -18.95 14.44
N ASN A 87 -13.46 -18.46 14.84
CA ASN A 87 -14.16 -17.39 14.15
C ASN A 87 -14.75 -16.60 15.30
N ASP A 88 -13.92 -15.79 15.89
CA ASP A 88 -14.06 -15.25 17.22
C ASP A 88 -14.72 -13.87 17.15
N THR A 89 -15.36 -13.49 18.25
CA THR A 89 -15.86 -12.14 18.43
C THR A 89 -15.28 -11.61 19.72
N ILE A 90 -14.40 -10.62 19.59
CA ILE A 90 -13.66 -10.04 20.70
C ILE A 90 -13.99 -8.55 20.77
N ASP A 91 -14.38 -8.12 21.96
CA ASP A 91 -14.74 -6.74 22.30
C ASP A 91 -13.84 -6.34 23.47
N GLY A 92 -12.87 -5.45 23.23
CA GLY A 92 -11.94 -4.94 24.24
C GLY A 92 -12.71 -4.14 25.28
N GLY A 93 -13.41 -3.11 24.81
CA GLY A 93 -14.21 -2.22 25.63
C GLY A 93 -13.47 -0.90 25.84
N PRO A 94 -13.72 -0.15 26.93
CA PRO A 94 -12.97 1.07 27.18
C PRO A 94 -11.58 0.81 27.76
N GLY A 95 -10.56 1.43 27.17
CA GLY A 95 -9.17 1.38 27.62
C GLY A 95 -8.23 1.20 26.44
N SER A 96 -6.93 1.03 26.69
CA SER A 96 -5.98 0.75 25.61
C SER A 96 -5.73 -0.75 25.51
N ASP A 97 -6.40 -1.39 24.57
CA ASP A 97 -6.47 -2.85 24.44
C ASP A 97 -5.53 -3.40 23.36
N ILE A 98 -5.15 -4.67 23.51
CA ILE A 98 -4.46 -5.46 22.50
C ILE A 98 -5.30 -6.70 22.21
N LEU A 99 -5.88 -6.75 21.03
CA LEU A 99 -6.75 -7.84 20.57
C LEU A 99 -6.05 -8.60 19.44
N VAL A 100 -5.97 -9.92 19.60
CA VAL A 100 -5.40 -10.83 18.61
C VAL A 100 -6.46 -11.89 18.33
N GLY A 101 -7.04 -11.93 17.14
CA GLY A 101 -8.09 -12.90 16.81
C GLY A 101 -7.53 -14.32 16.91
N ASP A 102 -6.47 -14.60 16.16
CA ASP A 102 -5.77 -15.88 16.26
C ASP A 102 -4.39 -15.79 16.94
N GLY A 103 -4.25 -16.39 18.12
CA GLY A 103 -3.01 -16.38 18.90
C GLY A 103 -1.97 -17.42 18.42
N PRO A 104 -0.65 -17.13 18.52
CA PRO A 104 0.37 -18.15 18.27
C PRO A 104 0.26 -19.24 19.33
N SER A 105 -0.13 -20.47 18.94
CA SER A 105 -0.14 -21.56 19.92
C SER A 105 1.26 -21.85 20.47
N ILE A 106 1.32 -22.29 21.73
CA ILE A 106 2.50 -22.81 22.45
C ILE A 106 3.26 -23.95 21.72
N ASP A 107 2.72 -24.48 20.61
CA ASP A 107 3.35 -25.50 19.75
C ASP A 107 3.46 -25.00 18.31
N GLN A 108 4.04 -23.80 18.10
CA GLN A 108 4.74 -23.28 16.90
C GLN A 108 4.19 -23.61 15.49
N SER A 109 2.94 -24.07 15.38
CA SER A 109 2.39 -24.67 14.15
C SER A 109 0.88 -24.47 13.99
N VAL A 110 0.25 -23.73 14.90
CA VAL A 110 -1.12 -23.25 14.65
C VAL A 110 -0.99 -22.04 13.74
N THR A 111 -1.19 -22.31 12.46
CA THR A 111 -1.83 -21.41 11.51
C THR A 111 -3.29 -21.33 11.95
N GLY A 112 -3.58 -20.43 12.90
CA GLY A 112 -4.95 -19.99 13.10
C GLY A 112 -5.31 -19.23 11.83
N SER A 113 -6.38 -19.67 11.19
CA SER A 113 -7.02 -18.91 10.13
C SER A 113 -8.46 -18.82 10.57
N GLY A 114 -8.92 -17.59 10.76
CA GLY A 114 -10.25 -17.30 11.25
C GLY A 114 -11.02 -16.37 10.32
N ASN A 115 -12.23 -16.03 10.75
CA ASN A 115 -12.88 -14.83 10.27
C ASN A 115 -13.43 -14.23 11.54
N ASP A 116 -12.65 -13.33 12.09
CA ASP A 116 -12.80 -12.80 13.41
C ASP A 116 -13.43 -11.41 13.32
N THR A 117 -14.03 -11.01 14.43
CA THR A 117 -14.59 -9.67 14.60
C THR A 117 -13.98 -9.08 15.85
N LEU A 118 -13.13 -8.08 15.66
CA LEU A 118 -12.43 -7.40 16.74
C LEU A 118 -12.97 -5.96 16.86
N LEU A 119 -13.34 -5.59 18.08
CA LEU A 119 -13.84 -4.27 18.43
C LEU A 119 -12.92 -3.73 19.53
N GLY A 120 -12.14 -2.68 19.25
CA GLY A 120 -11.29 -2.01 20.24
C GLY A 120 -12.15 -1.31 21.27
N GLY A 121 -12.84 -0.26 20.83
CA GLY A 121 -13.67 0.58 21.67
C GLY A 121 -13.05 1.96 21.83
N PRO A 122 -13.38 2.72 22.90
CA PRO A 122 -12.67 3.95 23.20
C PRO A 122 -11.30 3.64 23.78
N GLY A 123 -10.22 4.11 23.16
CA GLY A 123 -8.89 3.59 23.47
C GLY A 123 -7.76 4.18 22.67
N ASN A 124 -6.57 3.59 22.80
CA ASN A 124 -5.64 3.57 21.67
C ASN A 124 -5.25 2.11 21.59
N ASP A 125 -5.80 1.43 20.62
CA ASP A 125 -5.92 -0.01 20.57
C ASP A 125 -5.01 -0.60 19.49
N ILE A 126 -4.66 -1.87 19.67
CA ILE A 126 -3.94 -2.66 18.68
C ILE A 126 -4.77 -3.90 18.37
N LEU A 127 -5.31 -3.97 17.16
CA LEU A 127 -6.10 -5.09 16.67
C LEU A 127 -5.32 -5.82 15.58
N VAL A 128 -5.16 -7.13 15.74
CA VAL A 128 -4.53 -8.03 14.77
C VAL A 128 -5.50 -9.16 14.51
N GLY A 129 -6.05 -9.26 13.29
CA GLY A 129 -7.11 -10.24 12.99
C GLY A 129 -6.64 -11.67 13.18
N ASP A 130 -5.41 -11.99 12.78
CA ASP A 130 -4.80 -13.29 13.04
C ASP A 130 -3.59 -13.19 13.98
N ALA A 131 -2.42 -13.64 13.52
CA ALA A 131 -1.30 -13.99 14.37
C ALA A 131 -0.36 -12.82 14.63
N SER A 132 -0.10 -12.54 15.91
CA SER A 132 0.92 -11.56 16.34
C SER A 132 2.10 -12.22 17.07
N SER A 133 3.32 -11.74 16.81
CA SER A 133 4.54 -12.12 17.53
C SER A 133 5.57 -10.99 17.58
N VAL A 134 6.51 -11.06 18.53
CA VAL A 134 7.62 -10.11 18.71
C VAL A 134 9.00 -10.71 18.41
N ASP A 135 9.10 -12.02 18.18
CA ASP A 135 10.39 -12.72 18.00
C ASP A 135 10.33 -13.93 17.04
N GLN A 136 9.25 -14.06 16.29
CA GLN A 136 9.00 -15.18 15.39
C GLN A 136 8.23 -14.73 14.16
N SER A 137 8.52 -15.37 13.02
CA SER A 137 7.63 -15.35 11.87
C SER A 137 6.23 -15.84 12.26
N VAL A 138 5.23 -15.13 11.77
CA VAL A 138 3.82 -15.46 11.98
C VAL A 138 3.11 -15.63 10.65
N ALA A 139 2.13 -16.52 10.65
CA ALA A 139 1.24 -16.68 9.53
C ALA A 139 -0.16 -17.06 10.01
N GLY A 140 -1.15 -16.46 9.37
CA GLY A 140 -2.57 -16.57 9.64
C GLY A 140 -3.26 -15.62 8.67
N GLY A 141 -4.40 -16.04 8.15
CA GLY A 141 -5.15 -15.25 7.18
C GLY A 141 -6.64 -15.50 7.37
N GLY A 142 -7.47 -14.59 6.90
CA GLY A 142 -8.89 -14.66 7.18
C GLY A 142 -9.68 -13.65 6.36
N ASN A 143 -10.99 -13.57 6.61
CA ASN A 143 -11.70 -12.36 6.20
C ASN A 143 -12.26 -11.75 7.47
N ASP A 144 -11.52 -10.82 8.01
CA ASP A 144 -11.68 -10.28 9.33
C ASP A 144 -12.44 -8.97 9.29
N THR A 145 -12.98 -8.58 10.44
CA THR A 145 -13.65 -7.30 10.62
C THR A 145 -13.13 -6.63 11.87
N LEU A 146 -12.38 -5.55 11.68
CA LEU A 146 -11.74 -4.79 12.74
C LEU A 146 -12.40 -3.41 12.84
N ARG A 147 -12.67 -2.96 14.06
CA ARG A 147 -13.09 -1.58 14.38
C ARG A 147 -12.25 -1.05 15.52
N GLY A 148 -11.56 0.06 15.28
CA GLY A 148 -10.73 0.76 16.26
C GLY A 148 -11.64 1.41 17.30
N GLY A 149 -12.36 2.43 16.90
CA GLY A 149 -13.31 3.14 17.74
C GLY A 149 -12.87 4.58 17.96
N GLU A 150 -12.90 5.06 19.21
CA GLU A 150 -12.40 6.41 19.50
C GLU A 150 -10.93 6.32 19.91
N GLY A 151 -10.03 6.99 19.19
CA GLY A 151 -8.64 7.23 19.56
C GLY A 151 -7.67 6.87 18.45
N ASN A 152 -6.39 6.67 18.77
CA ASN A 152 -5.36 6.45 17.73
C ASN A 152 -4.97 4.98 17.72
N ASP A 153 -5.50 4.25 16.75
CA ASP A 153 -5.46 2.81 16.73
C ASP A 153 -4.50 2.26 15.66
N VAL A 154 -4.10 1.00 15.84
CA VAL A 154 -3.33 0.24 14.86
C VAL A 154 -4.07 -1.06 14.54
N LEU A 155 -4.57 -1.17 13.32
CA LEU A 155 -5.38 -2.28 12.86
C LEU A 155 -4.63 -3.01 11.73
N VAL A 156 -4.43 -4.31 11.88
CA VAL A 156 -3.77 -5.20 10.91
C VAL A 156 -4.72 -6.36 10.66
N GLY A 157 -5.23 -6.50 9.43
CA GLY A 157 -6.29 -7.47 9.14
C GLY A 157 -5.86 -8.92 9.36
N ASP A 158 -4.59 -9.25 9.12
CA ASP A 158 -4.07 -10.59 9.36
C ASP A 158 -2.96 -10.60 10.42
N SER A 159 -1.69 -10.70 10.01
CA SER A 159 -0.58 -11.14 10.82
C SER A 159 0.44 -10.02 11.06
N ARG A 160 0.98 -9.98 12.28
CA ARG A 160 1.93 -8.94 12.69
C ARG A 160 3.18 -9.51 13.36
N ALA A 161 4.35 -9.31 12.73
CA ALA A 161 5.65 -9.63 13.31
C ALA A 161 6.38 -8.35 13.76
N ALA A 162 6.28 -7.99 15.04
CA ALA A 162 6.85 -6.77 15.60
C ALA A 162 8.36 -6.89 15.96
N SER A 163 9.12 -7.72 15.24
CA SER A 163 10.51 -8.02 15.57
C SER A 163 11.53 -7.00 15.05
N LEU A 164 12.72 -7.05 15.64
CA LEU A 164 13.91 -6.34 15.20
C LEU A 164 14.85 -7.21 14.32
N ASP A 165 14.48 -8.47 14.10
CA ASP A 165 15.24 -9.41 13.28
C ASP A 165 14.76 -9.37 11.82
N ALA A 166 15.67 -9.01 10.93
CA ALA A 166 15.42 -8.93 9.49
C ALA A 166 15.12 -10.26 8.79
N SER A 167 15.16 -11.38 9.51
CA SER A 167 14.81 -12.69 8.98
C SER A 167 13.36 -13.11 9.22
N GLU A 168 12.59 -12.32 9.96
CA GLU A 168 11.20 -12.64 10.29
C GLU A 168 10.23 -12.21 9.19
N THR A 169 9.11 -12.93 9.13
CA THR A 169 8.08 -12.77 8.11
C THR A 169 6.70 -12.74 8.75
N ALA A 170 5.84 -11.86 8.27
CA ALA A 170 4.41 -11.91 8.55
C ALA A 170 3.70 -12.25 7.25
N SER A 171 2.78 -13.22 7.27
CA SER A 171 1.99 -13.53 6.09
C SER A 171 0.54 -13.90 6.41
N GLY A 172 -0.38 -13.33 5.66
CA GLY A 172 -1.81 -13.56 5.77
C GLY A 172 -2.48 -13.20 4.47
N GLY A 173 -3.80 -13.25 4.38
CA GLY A 173 -4.48 -12.60 3.29
C GLY A 173 -5.94 -12.96 3.27
N GLY A 174 -6.76 -12.11 2.67
CA GLY A 174 -8.15 -12.40 2.45
C GLY A 174 -8.95 -11.20 2.03
N ASN A 175 -10.06 -10.90 2.70
CA ASN A 175 -10.93 -9.81 2.26
C ASN A 175 -11.50 -9.12 3.48
N ASP A 176 -10.68 -8.24 4.03
CA ASP A 176 -10.85 -7.66 5.33
C ASP A 176 -11.68 -6.39 5.28
N ARG A 177 -12.26 -6.07 6.43
CA ARG A 177 -13.01 -4.84 6.65
C ARG A 177 -12.46 -4.16 7.87
N ILE A 178 -11.82 -3.02 7.66
CA ILE A 178 -11.11 -2.31 8.71
C ILE A 178 -11.65 -0.89 8.79
N TYR A 179 -12.08 -0.49 9.98
CA TYR A 179 -12.63 0.84 10.24
C TYR A 179 -11.86 1.48 11.40
N GLY A 180 -11.19 2.61 11.16
CA GLY A 180 -10.51 3.40 12.19
C GLY A 180 -11.52 4.11 13.10
N GLU A 181 -12.44 4.83 12.48
CA GLU A 181 -13.47 5.66 13.11
C GLU A 181 -12.95 7.06 13.53
N GLU A 182 -12.85 7.41 14.81
CA GLU A 182 -12.37 8.74 15.22
C GLU A 182 -10.91 8.67 15.68
N GLY A 183 -10.00 9.39 15.02
CA GLY A 183 -8.63 9.62 15.51
C GLY A 183 -7.58 9.38 14.43
N ARG A 184 -6.30 9.38 14.80
CA ARG A 184 -5.21 9.20 13.84
C ARG A 184 -4.82 7.73 13.79
N ASP A 185 -5.32 7.03 12.79
CA ASP A 185 -5.24 5.58 12.72
C ASP A 185 -4.19 5.07 11.71
N GLN A 186 -3.79 3.82 11.92
CA GLN A 186 -3.00 3.06 10.96
C GLN A 186 -3.75 1.77 10.61
N LEU A 187 -4.15 1.65 9.35
CA LEU A 187 -4.91 0.50 8.85
C LEU A 187 -4.08 -0.21 7.78
N ILE A 188 -3.80 -1.49 8.02
CA ILE A 188 -3.07 -2.37 7.10
C ILE A 188 -4.01 -3.54 6.77
N GLY A 189 -4.36 -3.72 5.50
CA GLY A 189 -5.34 -4.73 5.11
C GLY A 189 -4.89 -6.14 5.48
N ASP A 190 -3.64 -6.50 5.20
CA ASP A 190 -3.12 -7.82 5.53
C ASP A 190 -2.11 -7.80 6.68
N SER A 191 -0.82 -7.78 6.35
CA SER A 191 0.27 -8.19 7.24
C SER A 191 1.30 -7.09 7.44
N GLU A 192 1.81 -6.99 8.66
CA GLU A 192 2.85 -6.02 9.02
C GLU A 192 4.10 -6.70 9.58
N THR A 193 5.27 -6.25 9.16
CA THR A 193 6.55 -6.60 9.80
C THR A 193 7.25 -5.38 10.38
N GLY A 194 8.03 -5.59 11.43
CA GLY A 194 8.95 -4.62 12.02
C GLY A 194 10.23 -4.43 11.20
N PHE A 195 11.39 -4.35 11.87
CA PHE A 195 12.66 -4.01 11.23
C PHE A 195 13.26 -5.19 10.45
N GLY A 196 13.40 -5.01 9.16
CA GLY A 196 14.17 -5.88 8.25
C GLY A 196 13.35 -6.98 7.59
N GLY A 197 12.13 -7.22 8.07
CA GLY A 197 11.31 -8.39 7.73
C GLY A 197 10.62 -8.32 6.38
N ALA A 198 9.93 -9.42 6.04
CA ALA A 198 9.08 -9.51 4.87
C ALA A 198 7.61 -9.69 5.24
N ALA A 199 6.76 -8.73 4.85
CA ALA A 199 5.31 -8.84 4.96
C ALA A 199 4.74 -9.31 3.63
N SER A 200 3.79 -10.24 3.66
CA SER A 200 3.04 -10.58 2.45
C SER A 200 1.60 -10.92 2.74
N GLY A 201 0.69 -10.41 1.93
CA GLY A 201 -0.70 -10.81 1.92
C GLY A 201 -1.36 -10.34 0.65
N GLY A 202 -2.65 -10.48 0.52
CA GLY A 202 -3.33 -9.93 -0.63
C GLY A 202 -4.79 -10.24 -0.55
N GLY A 203 -5.58 -9.43 -1.21
CA GLY A 203 -6.99 -9.48 -0.92
C GLY A 203 -7.85 -8.65 -1.83
N ALA A 204 -9.05 -8.36 -1.38
CA ALA A 204 -9.76 -7.21 -1.90
C ALA A 204 -10.43 -6.60 -0.68
N ASP A 205 -9.68 -5.71 -0.07
CA ASP A 205 -9.87 -5.20 1.27
C ASP A 205 -10.64 -3.91 1.23
N HIS A 206 -11.23 -3.59 2.37
CA HIS A 206 -12.03 -2.41 2.55
C HIS A 206 -11.61 -1.70 3.82
N LEU A 207 -10.93 -0.58 3.64
CA LEU A 207 -10.38 0.25 4.70
C LEU A 207 -11.08 1.60 4.70
N ASP A 208 -11.45 2.08 5.89
CA ASP A 208 -12.09 3.37 6.12
C ASP A 208 -11.40 4.00 7.34
N GLY A 209 -10.62 5.05 7.11
CA GLY A 209 -9.88 5.79 8.15
C GLY A 209 -10.84 6.49 9.08
N GLY A 210 -11.69 7.35 8.53
CA GLY A 210 -12.76 8.01 9.24
C GLY A 210 -12.46 9.49 9.42
N ALA A 211 -12.20 9.93 10.64
CA ALA A 211 -11.91 11.33 10.92
C ALA A 211 -10.49 11.50 11.46
N GLU A 212 -9.89 12.66 11.15
CA GLU A 212 -8.53 13.08 11.45
C GLU A 212 -7.46 12.73 10.41
N ILE A 213 -6.37 12.07 10.76
CA ILE A 213 -5.24 11.92 9.82
C ILE A 213 -4.87 10.46 9.82
N ASP A 214 -5.13 9.80 8.71
CA ASP A 214 -5.00 8.35 8.66
C ASP A 214 -3.93 7.90 7.68
N PHE A 215 -3.45 6.68 7.94
CA PHE A 215 -2.52 5.99 7.07
C PHE A 215 -3.09 4.62 6.72
N LEU A 216 -3.47 4.45 5.46
CA LEU A 216 -4.11 3.24 4.94
C LEU A 216 -3.19 2.57 3.91
N VAL A 217 -3.07 1.25 4.03
CA VAL A 217 -2.33 0.37 3.11
C VAL A 217 -3.23 -0.82 2.83
N GLY A 218 -3.66 -1.00 1.57
CA GLY A 218 -4.66 -2.03 1.25
C GLY A 218 -4.17 -3.45 1.48
N ASP A 219 -2.86 -3.71 1.35
CA ASP A 219 -2.28 -5.02 1.66
C ASP A 219 -1.28 -4.95 2.84
N SER A 220 0.03 -5.00 2.53
CA SER A 220 1.08 -5.39 3.44
C SER A 220 2.10 -4.29 3.67
N ARG A 221 2.66 -4.26 4.89
CA ARG A 221 3.61 -3.23 5.30
C ARG A 221 4.92 -3.78 5.86
N GLY A 222 6.02 -3.34 5.27
CA GLY A 222 7.37 -3.50 5.82
C GLY A 222 7.78 -2.25 6.61
N SER A 223 7.81 -2.32 7.95
CA SER A 223 8.11 -1.17 8.79
C SER A 223 9.61 -0.85 8.78
N PHE A 224 9.96 0.39 8.41
CA PHE A 224 11.33 0.91 8.28
C PHE A 224 12.21 0.29 7.18
N SER A 225 12.70 -0.94 7.33
CA SER A 225 13.55 -1.56 6.31
C SER A 225 13.00 -2.93 6.00
N GLY A 226 12.47 -3.23 4.82
CA GLY A 226 11.81 -4.52 4.61
C GLY A 226 11.21 -4.67 3.23
N SER A 227 10.73 -5.88 2.92
CA SER A 227 9.99 -6.13 1.69
C SER A 227 8.52 -6.35 2.01
N SER A 228 7.63 -5.64 1.35
CA SER A 228 6.20 -5.94 1.38
C SER A 228 5.76 -6.41 0.01
N SER A 229 4.86 -7.38 -0.02
CA SER A 229 4.16 -7.74 -1.24
C SER A 229 2.70 -8.02 -0.98
N GLY A 230 1.83 -7.49 -1.83
CA GLY A 230 0.45 -7.88 -1.87
C GLY A 230 -0.19 -7.51 -3.18
N GLY A 231 -1.48 -7.69 -3.32
CA GLY A 231 -2.16 -7.25 -4.51
C GLY A 231 -3.64 -7.53 -4.35
N GLY A 232 -4.45 -6.69 -4.97
CA GLY A 232 -5.86 -6.80 -4.74
C GLY A 232 -6.70 -5.95 -5.63
N ASN A 233 -7.91 -5.67 -5.16
CA ASN A 233 -8.82 -4.73 -5.81
C ASN A 233 -9.48 -3.97 -4.68
N ASP A 234 -8.68 -3.12 -4.06
CA ASP A 234 -8.90 -2.60 -2.73
C ASP A 234 -9.75 -1.35 -2.76
N ARG A 235 -10.36 -1.06 -1.61
CA ARG A 235 -11.21 0.12 -1.41
C ARG A 235 -10.78 0.85 -0.17
N LEU A 236 -10.10 1.96 -0.36
CA LEU A 236 -9.58 2.79 0.71
C LEU A 236 -10.32 4.13 0.72
N TYR A 237 -10.82 4.49 1.90
CA TYR A 237 -11.47 5.76 2.17
C TYR A 237 -10.70 6.48 3.29
N GLY A 238 -10.15 7.67 3.00
CA GLY A 238 -9.45 8.50 3.99
C GLY A 238 -10.43 9.12 4.97
N GLY A 239 -11.33 9.95 4.44
CA GLY A 239 -12.41 10.55 5.20
C GLY A 239 -12.15 12.03 5.46
N GLU A 240 -12.27 12.49 6.70
CA GLU A 240 -11.93 13.87 7.03
C GLU A 240 -10.47 13.96 7.49
N GLY A 241 -9.62 14.68 6.78
CA GLY A 241 -8.51 15.41 7.34
C GLY A 241 -7.27 15.46 6.46
N ARG A 242 -6.24 14.64 6.66
CA ARG A 242 -5.07 14.73 5.76
C ARG A 242 -4.36 13.39 5.67
N ASP A 243 -4.82 12.58 4.74
CA ASP A 243 -4.62 11.15 4.77
C ASP A 243 -3.56 10.71 3.77
N GLN A 244 -3.07 9.49 3.99
CA GLN A 244 -2.16 8.80 3.09
C GLN A 244 -2.74 7.43 2.77
N LEU A 245 -3.11 7.23 1.50
CA LEU A 245 -3.70 5.99 1.00
C LEU A 245 -2.75 5.36 -0.01
N ILE A 246 -2.48 4.07 0.18
CA ILE A 246 -1.63 3.25 -0.69
C ILE A 246 -2.44 1.99 -1.01
N GLY A 247 -2.83 1.78 -2.27
CA GLY A 247 -3.78 0.71 -2.61
C GLY A 247 -3.25 -0.68 -2.32
N ASP A 248 -1.96 -0.94 -2.54
CA ASP A 248 -1.37 -2.23 -2.22
C ASP A 248 -0.40 -2.16 -1.03
N SER A 249 0.90 -2.15 -1.31
CA SER A 249 1.95 -2.45 -0.35
C SER A 249 2.82 -1.24 -0.04
N SER A 250 3.26 -1.15 1.21
CA SER A 250 4.16 -0.07 1.63
C SER A 250 5.43 -0.60 2.28
N SER A 251 6.56 0.03 1.99
CA SER A 251 7.80 -0.16 2.77
C SER A 251 8.31 1.18 3.29
N GLY A 252 8.78 1.19 4.53
CA GLY A 252 9.12 2.42 5.26
C GLY A 252 10.30 3.22 4.67
N ALA A 253 11.42 3.28 5.37
CA ALA A 253 12.59 4.06 4.97
C ALA A 253 13.39 3.45 3.81
N VAL A 254 13.55 2.12 3.75
CA VAL A 254 14.34 1.42 2.73
C VAL A 254 13.73 0.06 2.40
N GLY A 255 13.36 -0.22 1.16
CA GLY A 255 12.73 -1.51 0.91
C GLY A 255 12.33 -1.80 -0.52
N THR A 256 11.55 -2.85 -0.64
CA THR A 256 10.82 -3.18 -1.85
C THR A 256 9.36 -3.32 -1.50
N ALA A 257 8.49 -2.52 -2.10
CA ALA A 257 7.05 -2.75 -2.06
C ALA A 257 6.62 -3.21 -3.44
N THR A 258 5.87 -4.29 -3.51
CA THR A 258 5.31 -4.77 -4.77
C THR A 258 3.86 -5.13 -4.60
N GLY A 259 3.03 -4.70 -5.52
CA GLY A 259 1.63 -5.09 -5.58
C GLY A 259 0.99 -4.39 -6.72
N GLY A 260 -0.11 -4.95 -7.22
CA GLY A 260 -0.87 -4.29 -8.26
C GLY A 260 -2.31 -4.70 -8.14
N GLY A 261 -3.18 -3.88 -8.67
CA GLY A 261 -4.60 -4.10 -8.48
C GLY A 261 -5.46 -3.40 -9.50
N SER A 262 -6.69 -3.14 -9.14
CA SER A 262 -7.44 -2.05 -9.77
C SER A 262 -8.26 -1.48 -8.66
N ASP A 263 -7.64 -0.52 -7.99
CA ASP A 263 -7.99 -0.07 -6.67
C ASP A 263 -8.84 1.18 -6.75
N TYR A 264 -9.58 1.41 -5.69
CA TYR A 264 -10.39 2.61 -5.53
C TYR A 264 -9.94 3.32 -4.25
N LEU A 265 -9.37 4.50 -4.42
CA LEU A 265 -8.90 5.35 -3.35
C LEU A 265 -9.68 6.67 -3.35
N ASP A 266 -10.16 7.09 -2.19
CA ASP A 266 -10.96 8.31 -2.02
C ASP A 266 -10.44 9.07 -0.78
N GLY A 267 -9.78 10.21 -1.00
CA GLY A 267 -9.26 11.08 0.05
C GLY A 267 -10.36 11.82 0.81
N ALA A 268 -11.46 12.13 0.13
CA ALA A 268 -12.60 12.88 0.62
C ALA A 268 -12.29 14.34 0.99
N VAL A 269 -12.12 14.70 2.27
CA VAL A 269 -11.87 16.10 2.66
C VAL A 269 -10.48 16.19 3.26
N GLY A 270 -9.57 16.92 2.64
CA GLY A 270 -8.21 16.94 3.12
C GLY A 270 -7.19 17.39 2.09
N ASN A 271 -5.93 17.44 2.48
CA ASN A 271 -4.84 17.61 1.52
C ASN A 271 -4.12 16.28 1.38
N ASP A 272 -4.71 15.37 0.64
CA ASP A 272 -4.43 13.95 0.76
C ASP A 272 -3.32 13.50 -0.19
N VAL A 273 -2.77 12.32 0.10
CA VAL A 273 -1.79 11.66 -0.76
C VAL A 273 -2.30 10.28 -1.10
N LEU A 274 -2.60 10.06 -2.38
CA LEU A 274 -3.08 8.79 -2.90
C LEU A 274 -2.04 8.19 -3.86
N VAL A 275 -1.74 6.91 -3.67
CA VAL A 275 -0.85 6.11 -4.51
C VAL A 275 -1.62 4.82 -4.84
N GLY A 276 -1.96 4.59 -6.10
CA GLY A 276 -2.85 3.49 -6.45
C GLY A 276 -2.27 2.13 -6.13
N ASP A 277 -0.98 1.91 -6.33
CA ASP A 277 -0.36 0.62 -5.97
C ASP A 277 0.56 0.74 -4.75
N SER A 278 1.88 0.72 -4.99
CA SER A 278 2.90 0.49 -3.97
C SER A 278 3.73 1.74 -3.66
N SER A 279 4.12 1.89 -2.40
CA SER A 279 4.92 3.04 -1.96
C SER A 279 6.16 2.64 -1.17
N THR A 280 7.28 3.32 -1.44
CA THR A 280 8.52 3.18 -0.65
C THR A 280 9.15 4.53 -0.29
N GLY A 281 9.80 4.62 0.88
CA GLY A 281 10.62 5.78 1.22
C GLY A 281 11.90 5.86 0.37
N THR A 282 12.70 4.79 0.38
CA THR A 282 13.79 4.56 -0.58
C THR A 282 13.72 3.12 -1.07
N GLY A 283 14.12 2.88 -2.32
CA GLY A 283 14.12 1.55 -2.91
C GLY A 283 13.09 1.42 -4.02
N THR A 284 12.62 0.19 -4.25
CA THR A 284 11.81 -0.15 -5.43
C THR A 284 10.34 -0.24 -5.04
N ALA A 285 9.49 0.55 -5.67
CA ALA A 285 8.05 0.29 -5.69
C ALA A 285 7.69 -0.27 -7.07
N SER A 286 6.84 -1.29 -7.13
CA SER A 286 6.36 -1.85 -8.39
C SER A 286 4.89 -2.16 -8.23
N GLY A 287 4.15 -1.83 -9.26
CA GLY A 287 2.72 -2.04 -9.33
C GLY A 287 2.20 -1.44 -10.61
N GLY A 288 1.15 -2.05 -11.11
CA GLY A 288 0.34 -1.41 -12.11
C GLY A 288 -1.09 -1.89 -11.94
N GLY A 289 -2.02 -1.09 -12.42
CA GLY A 289 -3.41 -1.42 -12.26
C GLY A 289 -4.28 -0.78 -13.31
N ASN A 290 -5.54 -0.56 -12.99
CA ASN A 290 -6.30 0.50 -13.65
C ASN A 290 -7.05 1.16 -12.51
N ASP A 291 -6.36 2.07 -11.87
CA ASP A 291 -6.74 2.56 -10.55
C ASP A 291 -7.65 3.76 -10.68
N GLN A 292 -8.51 3.93 -9.70
CA GLN A 292 -9.39 5.08 -9.60
C GLN A 292 -9.07 5.84 -8.32
N LEU A 293 -8.48 7.02 -8.48
CA LEU A 293 -8.11 7.90 -7.38
C LEU A 293 -8.99 9.14 -7.41
N VAL A 294 -9.60 9.45 -6.27
CA VAL A 294 -10.41 10.66 -6.06
C VAL A 294 -9.79 11.45 -4.90
N GLY A 295 -9.23 12.62 -5.19
CA GLY A 295 -8.65 13.51 -4.18
C GLY A 295 -9.74 14.05 -3.25
N GLY A 296 -10.67 14.80 -3.83
CA GLY A 296 -11.81 15.34 -3.11
C GLY A 296 -11.67 16.83 -2.84
N GLU A 297 -12.08 17.31 -1.67
CA GLU A 297 -11.89 18.70 -1.28
C GLU A 297 -10.50 18.92 -0.67
N GLY A 298 -9.67 19.74 -1.31
CA GLY A 298 -8.47 20.30 -0.69
C GLY A 298 -7.34 20.52 -1.67
N ASN A 299 -6.13 20.05 -1.40
CA ASN A 299 -5.04 20.11 -2.38
C ASN A 299 -4.26 18.82 -2.28
N ASP A 300 -4.48 17.98 -3.28
CA ASP A 300 -4.19 16.57 -3.21
C ASP A 300 -3.03 16.20 -4.12
N GLN A 301 -2.38 15.10 -3.76
CA GLN A 301 -1.36 14.50 -4.60
C GLN A 301 -1.76 13.08 -4.99
N LEU A 302 -2.01 12.86 -6.28
CA LEU A 302 -2.42 11.57 -6.82
C LEU A 302 -1.33 11.01 -7.73
N VAL A 303 -0.99 9.73 -7.52
CA VAL A 303 -0.07 8.93 -8.34
C VAL A 303 -0.80 7.64 -8.68
N GLY A 304 -1.09 7.37 -9.95
CA GLY A 304 -1.96 6.24 -10.32
C GLY A 304 -1.35 4.89 -9.97
N ASP A 305 -0.05 4.69 -10.20
CA ASP A 305 0.60 3.43 -9.82
C ASP A 305 1.50 3.60 -8.58
N SER A 306 2.82 3.52 -8.78
CA SER A 306 3.82 3.34 -7.75
C SER A 306 4.61 4.60 -7.43
N ARG A 307 4.98 4.74 -6.15
CA ARG A 307 5.72 5.91 -5.66
C ARG A 307 6.97 5.55 -4.89
N SER A 308 8.07 6.26 -5.15
CA SER A 308 9.27 6.20 -4.31
C SER A 308 9.83 7.59 -3.95
N GLN A 309 10.05 7.83 -2.64
CA GLN A 309 10.21 9.18 -2.09
C GLN A 309 11.67 9.66 -1.98
N SER A 310 12.67 8.86 -2.37
CA SER A 310 14.09 9.24 -2.28
C SER A 310 14.99 8.39 -3.18
N LEU A 311 16.14 8.98 -3.57
CA LEU A 311 17.19 8.39 -4.41
C LEU A 311 17.62 6.99 -3.91
N GLY A 312 17.51 5.95 -4.75
CA GLY A 312 18.07 4.61 -4.45
C GLY A 312 17.37 3.36 -5.01
N GLY A 313 16.26 3.47 -5.73
CA GLY A 313 15.62 2.36 -6.46
C GLY A 313 14.98 2.78 -7.79
N ASP A 314 13.93 2.08 -8.21
CA ASP A 314 13.18 2.29 -9.44
C ASP A 314 11.67 2.20 -9.14
N THR A 315 10.83 2.98 -9.81
CA THR A 315 9.39 2.66 -9.94
C THR A 315 9.15 1.93 -11.25
N LYS A 316 8.29 0.92 -11.23
CA LYS A 316 8.04 0.03 -12.37
C LYS A 316 6.57 -0.24 -12.55
N GLU A 317 6.24 -0.52 -13.81
CA GLU A 317 4.89 -0.88 -14.27
C GLU A 317 3.99 0.38 -14.38
N ALA A 318 2.87 0.20 -15.07
CA ALA A 318 2.00 1.27 -15.56
C ALA A 318 0.56 0.76 -15.71
N GLY A 319 -0.41 1.64 -15.46
CA GLY A 319 -1.84 1.33 -15.43
C GLY A 319 -2.63 1.89 -16.60
N ASN A 320 -3.96 1.98 -16.50
CA ASN A 320 -4.69 3.01 -17.27
C ASN A 320 -5.63 3.64 -16.25
N ASP A 321 -5.19 4.76 -15.71
CA ASP A 321 -5.69 5.22 -14.44
C ASP A 321 -6.66 6.38 -14.62
N VAL A 322 -7.53 6.54 -13.62
CA VAL A 322 -8.49 7.64 -13.56
C VAL A 322 -8.21 8.42 -12.29
N LEU A 323 -7.60 9.59 -12.46
CA LEU A 323 -7.23 10.47 -11.37
C LEU A 323 -8.11 11.72 -11.42
N LEU A 324 -8.89 11.91 -10.36
CA LEU A 324 -9.81 13.04 -10.22
C LEU A 324 -9.36 13.89 -9.03
N GLY A 325 -8.81 15.08 -9.29
CA GLY A 325 -8.38 16.01 -8.23
C GLY A 325 -9.56 16.45 -7.36
N GLY A 326 -10.65 16.90 -7.99
CA GLY A 326 -11.81 17.42 -7.27
C GLY A 326 -11.63 18.91 -6.93
N PRO A 327 -12.42 19.45 -5.99
CA PRO A 327 -12.27 20.84 -5.55
C PRO A 327 -10.93 21.09 -4.85
N GLY A 328 -10.04 21.80 -5.53
CA GLY A 328 -8.74 22.17 -5.01
C GLY A 328 -8.11 23.28 -5.83
N THR A 329 -7.00 23.85 -5.37
CA THR A 329 -6.33 24.91 -6.16
C THR A 329 -4.88 24.62 -6.45
N ALA A 330 -4.39 23.47 -5.99
CA ALA A 330 -3.01 23.04 -6.09
C ALA A 330 -2.92 21.51 -6.12
N ASP A 331 -3.88 20.86 -6.78
CA ASP A 331 -3.84 19.42 -7.01
C ASP A 331 -2.69 19.08 -7.97
N PHE A 332 -2.05 17.95 -7.72
CA PHE A 332 -0.93 17.45 -8.51
C PHE A 332 -1.15 15.99 -8.86
N LEU A 333 -1.31 15.72 -10.17
CA LEU A 333 -1.64 14.38 -10.67
C LEU A 333 -0.49 13.84 -11.53
N THR A 334 -0.13 12.58 -11.31
CA THR A 334 0.79 11.79 -12.14
C THR A 334 0.06 10.50 -12.51
N GLY A 335 -0.24 10.27 -13.78
CA GLY A 335 -1.10 9.16 -14.19
C GLY A 335 -0.46 7.82 -13.84
N ASP A 336 0.81 7.62 -14.18
CA ASP A 336 1.50 6.39 -13.78
C ASP A 336 2.33 6.59 -12.48
N SER A 337 3.62 6.20 -12.51
CA SER A 337 4.55 6.22 -11.38
C SER A 337 5.31 7.54 -11.14
N GLU A 338 5.59 7.83 -9.86
CA GLU A 338 6.40 8.97 -9.42
C GLU A 338 7.68 8.54 -8.68
N TYR A 339 8.83 9.11 -9.05
CA TYR A 339 10.09 8.81 -8.38
C TYR A 339 11.14 9.92 -8.40
N ILE A 340 12.01 9.94 -7.39
CA ILE A 340 13.23 10.76 -7.34
C ILE A 340 14.41 9.97 -7.94
N GLY A 341 14.33 9.64 -9.24
CA GLY A 341 15.34 8.91 -10.01
C GLY A 341 14.78 8.36 -11.34
N ASN A 342 14.84 7.06 -11.61
CA ASN A 342 14.25 6.45 -12.81
C ASN A 342 12.86 5.80 -12.59
N ALA A 343 11.89 6.18 -13.41
CA ALA A 343 10.57 5.56 -13.50
C ALA A 343 10.47 4.83 -14.85
N TYR A 344 10.08 3.55 -14.84
CA TYR A 344 10.08 2.70 -16.04
C TYR A 344 8.74 1.98 -16.25
N GLY A 345 8.19 2.07 -17.45
CA GLY A 345 6.97 1.34 -17.82
C GLY A 345 6.74 1.37 -19.32
N VAL A 346 5.70 0.68 -19.77
CA VAL A 346 5.04 1.04 -21.04
C VAL A 346 3.86 1.86 -20.57
N GLY A 347 3.98 3.18 -20.61
CA GLY A 347 3.04 4.11 -19.97
C GLY A 347 1.58 3.86 -20.34
N GLY A 348 0.70 4.26 -19.42
CA GLY A 348 -0.72 3.95 -19.39
C GLY A 348 -1.56 4.56 -20.50
N ASN A 349 -2.85 4.79 -20.28
CA ASN A 349 -3.63 5.71 -21.11
C ASN A 349 -4.58 6.36 -20.13
N ASP A 350 -4.10 7.43 -19.54
CA ASP A 350 -4.63 7.89 -18.28
C ASP A 350 -5.63 9.01 -18.50
N LEU A 351 -6.59 9.11 -17.59
CA LEU A 351 -7.53 10.22 -17.51
C LEU A 351 -7.24 11.02 -16.25
N LEU A 352 -6.70 12.21 -16.44
CA LEU A 352 -6.40 13.14 -15.36
C LEU A 352 -7.36 14.34 -15.47
N ASP A 353 -8.13 14.61 -14.42
CA ASP A 353 -9.01 15.78 -14.32
C ASP A 353 -8.67 16.58 -13.05
N LEU A 354 -8.15 17.80 -13.25
CA LEU A 354 -7.78 18.75 -12.20
C LEU A 354 -9.00 19.43 -11.55
N GLY A 355 -10.23 19.12 -11.99
CA GLY A 355 -11.43 19.77 -11.48
C GLY A 355 -11.73 21.12 -12.15
N ASP A 356 -12.89 21.70 -11.83
CA ASP A 356 -13.34 22.97 -12.43
C ASP A 356 -12.52 24.17 -11.94
N ASP A 357 -12.00 24.10 -10.72
CA ASP A 357 -11.12 25.10 -10.11
C ASP A 357 -9.65 24.92 -10.48
N GLY A 358 -9.26 23.80 -11.08
CA GLY A 358 -7.90 23.55 -11.57
C GLY A 358 -6.90 23.25 -10.46
N GLY A 359 -5.64 23.01 -10.82
CA GLY A 359 -4.62 22.62 -9.85
C GLY A 359 -3.25 23.24 -10.13
N GLU A 360 -2.20 22.53 -9.73
CA GLU A 360 -0.81 22.94 -9.98
C GLU A 360 -0.30 22.33 -11.30
N ALA A 361 -0.44 21.02 -11.47
CA ALA A 361 0.01 20.33 -12.67
C ALA A 361 -0.61 18.93 -12.82
N ALA A 362 -0.64 18.45 -14.06
CA ALA A 362 -0.97 17.08 -14.41
C ALA A 362 0.04 16.54 -15.43
N ILE A 363 0.51 15.32 -15.19
CA ILE A 363 1.49 14.60 -16.01
C ILE A 363 0.86 13.25 -16.34
N GLY A 364 0.66 12.93 -17.62
CA GLY A 364 -0.03 11.70 -18.03
C GLY A 364 0.76 10.48 -17.60
N ASP A 365 2.00 10.32 -18.05
CA ASP A 365 2.80 9.16 -17.65
C ASP A 365 3.62 9.43 -16.35
N HIS A 366 4.92 9.12 -16.38
CA HIS A 366 5.83 9.10 -15.24
C HIS A 366 6.42 10.46 -14.87
N ASN A 367 6.65 10.64 -13.57
CA ASN A 367 7.27 11.85 -13.01
C ASN A 367 8.61 11.59 -12.29
N THR A 368 9.66 12.35 -12.64
CA THR A 368 11.01 12.20 -12.06
C THR A 368 11.44 13.27 -11.03
N ARG A 369 10.62 14.29 -10.76
CA ARG A 369 10.82 15.40 -9.79
C ARG A 369 12.14 16.22 -9.84
N PHE A 370 13.24 15.77 -10.46
CA PHE A 370 14.58 16.39 -10.35
C PHE A 370 15.44 16.40 -11.64
N THR A 371 16.42 17.30 -11.65
CA THR A 371 17.31 17.66 -12.78
C THR A 371 18.55 16.80 -12.99
N ASN A 372 18.93 15.88 -12.10
CA ASN A 372 20.21 15.18 -12.22
C ASN A 372 20.04 13.66 -12.22
N GLY A 373 19.87 13.10 -13.42
CA GLY A 373 20.17 11.68 -13.69
C GLY A 373 19.02 10.69 -13.53
N GLY A 374 17.77 11.14 -13.63
CA GLY A 374 16.58 10.29 -13.73
C GLY A 374 16.07 10.14 -15.15
N THR A 375 15.58 8.96 -15.51
CA THR A 375 14.86 8.70 -16.76
C THR A 375 13.43 8.29 -16.48
N ALA A 376 12.47 8.97 -17.09
CA ALA A 376 11.08 8.56 -17.14
C ALA A 376 10.83 7.85 -18.47
N PHE A 377 10.28 6.65 -18.44
CA PHE A 377 9.92 5.91 -19.64
C PHE A 377 8.43 5.53 -19.63
N GLY A 378 7.59 6.29 -20.32
CA GLY A 378 6.17 6.04 -20.57
C GLY A 378 5.81 6.53 -21.98
N SER A 379 4.66 6.10 -22.52
CA SER A 379 4.17 6.61 -23.82
C SER A 379 2.67 6.31 -24.00
N GLY A 380 1.88 6.74 -23.02
CA GLY A 380 0.43 6.60 -23.01
C GLY A 380 -0.29 7.56 -23.94
N ASN A 381 -1.51 7.22 -24.38
CA ASN A 381 -2.37 8.22 -25.04
C ASN A 381 -3.26 8.83 -23.98
N ASP A 382 -2.76 9.89 -23.36
CA ASP A 382 -3.32 10.43 -22.16
C ASP A 382 -4.36 11.50 -22.46
N ARG A 383 -5.31 11.62 -21.55
CA ARG A 383 -6.31 12.66 -21.59
C ARG A 383 -6.23 13.47 -20.31
N ILE A 384 -5.77 14.71 -20.47
CA ILE A 384 -5.57 15.63 -19.37
C ILE A 384 -6.54 16.79 -19.51
N ILE A 385 -7.20 17.10 -18.40
CA ILE A 385 -8.24 18.10 -18.32
C ILE A 385 -7.87 19.08 -17.19
N GLY A 386 -7.55 20.31 -17.59
CA GLY A 386 -7.29 21.45 -16.71
C GLY A 386 -8.57 22.05 -16.11
N GLY A 387 -8.42 23.21 -15.48
CA GLY A 387 -9.48 23.89 -14.75
C GLY A 387 -9.65 25.34 -15.17
N SER A 388 -9.62 26.25 -14.19
CA SER A 388 -9.81 27.68 -14.43
C SER A 388 -8.63 28.53 -13.97
N ARG A 389 -7.50 27.90 -13.64
CA ARG A 389 -6.29 28.55 -13.15
C ARG A 389 -5.17 28.31 -14.15
N ASN A 390 -3.97 28.72 -13.78
CA ASN A 390 -2.81 28.54 -14.62
C ASN A 390 -2.19 27.21 -14.24
N GLU A 391 -2.22 26.25 -15.15
CA GLU A 391 -1.73 24.91 -14.92
C GLU A 391 -0.56 24.54 -15.84
N VAL A 392 0.17 23.51 -15.44
CA VAL A 392 1.16 22.85 -16.28
C VAL A 392 0.62 21.48 -16.65
N LEU A 393 0.35 21.26 -17.93
CA LEU A 393 -0.20 20.01 -18.47
C LEU A 393 0.85 19.35 -19.37
N ILE A 394 1.21 18.12 -19.07
CA ILE A 394 2.24 17.35 -19.79
C ILE A 394 1.61 16.02 -20.20
N GLY A 395 1.50 15.76 -21.51
CA GLY A 395 0.93 14.53 -22.05
C GLY A 395 1.68 13.30 -21.59
N ASP A 396 2.90 13.08 -22.10
CA ASP A 396 3.71 11.94 -21.63
C ASP A 396 4.43 12.20 -20.28
N SER A 397 5.70 11.80 -20.18
CA SER A 397 6.52 11.84 -18.98
C SER A 397 7.30 13.15 -18.80
N SER A 398 7.67 13.44 -17.56
CA SER A 398 8.68 14.47 -17.25
C SER A 398 10.08 13.88 -17.12
N VAL A 399 11.03 14.39 -17.92
CA VAL A 399 12.40 13.87 -18.03
C VAL A 399 13.46 14.82 -17.45
N GLY A 400 14.61 14.28 -17.03
CA GLY A 400 15.76 15.07 -16.61
C GLY A 400 16.56 15.68 -17.77
N VAL A 401 17.32 16.75 -17.52
CA VAL A 401 18.07 17.56 -18.51
C VAL A 401 19.14 16.82 -19.33
N ASP A 402 19.46 15.58 -18.95
CA ASP A 402 20.50 14.73 -19.58
C ASP A 402 19.93 13.43 -20.19
N ALA A 403 18.62 13.33 -20.43
CA ALA A 403 18.01 12.15 -21.05
C ALA A 403 18.50 11.98 -22.51
N GLU A 404 19.55 11.17 -22.73
CA GLU A 404 20.21 11.03 -24.05
C GLU A 404 19.32 10.39 -25.15
N THR A 405 18.21 9.74 -24.77
CA THR A 405 17.17 9.25 -25.68
C THR A 405 15.83 9.18 -24.92
N PRO A 406 14.98 10.22 -25.02
CA PRO A 406 13.58 10.12 -24.60
C PRO A 406 12.90 8.98 -25.40
N PRO A 407 12.03 8.19 -24.76
CA PRO A 407 11.31 7.08 -25.41
C PRO A 407 10.32 7.56 -26.48
N THR A 408 9.49 6.61 -26.92
CA THR A 408 8.25 6.89 -27.66
C THR A 408 7.38 7.89 -26.90
N ALA A 409 6.59 8.65 -27.64
CA ALA A 409 5.48 9.45 -27.13
C ALA A 409 4.16 8.87 -27.64
N GLY A 410 3.11 8.96 -26.83
CA GLY A 410 1.74 8.63 -27.22
C GLY A 410 1.04 9.78 -27.92
N ASN A 411 -0.26 9.67 -28.18
CA ASN A 411 -1.01 10.75 -28.84
C ASN A 411 -1.98 11.35 -27.83
N ASP A 412 -1.65 12.52 -27.33
CA ASP A 412 -2.30 13.05 -26.13
C ASP A 412 -3.39 14.05 -26.46
N VAL A 413 -4.33 14.18 -25.52
CA VAL A 413 -5.41 15.15 -25.58
C VAL A 413 -5.40 15.99 -24.32
N LEU A 414 -4.92 17.22 -24.44
CA LEU A 414 -4.85 18.18 -23.35
C LEU A 414 -5.90 19.28 -23.57
N ASP A 415 -6.70 19.56 -22.55
CA ASP A 415 -7.72 20.61 -22.54
C ASP A 415 -7.51 21.50 -21.32
N GLY A 416 -6.91 22.68 -21.52
CA GLY A 416 -6.60 23.64 -20.44
C GLY A 416 -7.85 24.28 -19.83
N ARG A 417 -8.94 24.35 -20.60
CA ARG A 417 -10.20 25.04 -20.27
C ARG A 417 -10.05 26.54 -20.02
N GLY A 418 -9.39 26.99 -18.96
CA GLY A 418 -9.13 28.42 -18.80
C GLY A 418 -8.10 28.77 -17.75
N GLY A 419 -7.64 30.01 -17.81
CA GLY A 419 -6.40 30.43 -17.15
C GLY A 419 -5.25 30.45 -18.16
N ASN A 420 -4.05 30.82 -17.74
CA ASN A 420 -2.90 30.92 -18.65
C ASN A 420 -2.04 29.67 -18.51
N ASP A 421 -2.27 28.70 -19.38
CA ASP A 421 -1.73 27.36 -19.26
C ASP A 421 -0.41 27.17 -20.00
N GLN A 422 0.39 26.23 -19.49
CA GLN A 422 1.56 25.71 -20.17
C GLN A 422 1.32 24.25 -20.52
N MET A 423 1.20 23.97 -21.80
CA MET A 423 0.81 22.66 -22.31
C MET A 423 1.93 22.07 -23.15
N PHE A 424 2.29 20.83 -22.84
CA PHE A 424 3.28 20.04 -23.55
C PHE A 424 2.63 18.74 -24.02
N GLY A 425 2.59 18.49 -25.33
CA GLY A 425 2.08 17.23 -25.87
C GLY A 425 3.01 16.10 -25.47
N ASP A 426 4.25 16.17 -25.94
CA ASP A 426 5.26 15.17 -25.62
C ASP A 426 5.99 15.39 -24.28
N ASN A 427 6.83 14.40 -23.95
CA ASN A 427 7.88 14.44 -22.95
C ASN A 427 8.57 15.81 -22.80
N THR A 428 8.64 16.36 -21.59
CA THR A 428 9.26 17.66 -21.30
C THR A 428 10.26 17.60 -20.14
N ASP A 429 11.21 18.53 -20.08
CA ASP A 429 11.95 18.79 -18.84
C ASP A 429 11.26 19.92 -18.05
N PHE A 430 11.09 19.73 -16.72
CA PHE A 430 10.41 20.67 -15.80
C PHE A 430 10.92 22.12 -15.83
N PHE A 431 12.07 22.38 -16.44
CA PHE A 431 12.73 23.69 -16.46
C PHE A 431 12.87 24.25 -17.88
N SER A 432 12.30 23.56 -18.86
CA SER A 432 12.35 23.92 -20.26
C SER A 432 11.00 24.40 -20.76
N THR A 433 11.04 25.09 -21.88
CA THR A 433 9.86 25.48 -22.65
C THR A 433 9.80 24.66 -23.94
N ARG A 434 10.30 23.41 -23.91
CA ARG A 434 10.48 22.58 -25.11
C ARG A 434 10.21 21.12 -24.79
N THR A 435 9.66 20.44 -25.77
CA THR A 435 9.53 19.00 -25.74
C THR A 435 10.89 18.34 -26.07
N TYR A 436 11.12 17.15 -25.53
CA TYR A 436 12.36 16.39 -25.70
C TYR A 436 12.13 15.14 -26.53
N GLY A 437 12.91 14.98 -27.59
CA GLY A 437 12.98 13.74 -28.36
C GLY A 437 12.83 13.94 -29.87
N THR A 438 12.85 12.83 -30.60
CA THR A 438 12.53 12.79 -32.05
C THR A 438 11.38 11.83 -32.36
N ALA A 439 10.80 11.23 -31.32
CA ALA A 439 9.78 10.20 -31.38
C ALA A 439 8.48 10.72 -30.76
N GLY A 440 7.97 11.83 -31.29
CA GLY A 440 6.76 12.48 -30.77
C GLY A 440 5.45 11.76 -31.10
N GLY A 441 4.41 12.28 -30.48
CA GLY A 441 3.00 11.90 -30.52
C GLY A 441 2.25 12.34 -31.75
N SER A 442 0.97 12.65 -31.64
CA SER A 442 0.19 13.36 -32.66
C SER A 442 -0.95 14.02 -31.91
N ASP A 443 -0.62 15.13 -31.29
CA ASP A 443 -1.29 15.57 -30.08
C ASP A 443 -2.38 16.59 -30.39
N THR A 444 -3.33 16.70 -29.48
CA THR A 444 -4.38 17.71 -29.53
C THR A 444 -4.32 18.56 -28.27
N LEU A 445 -3.85 19.79 -28.42
CA LEU A 445 -3.74 20.77 -27.34
C LEU A 445 -4.80 21.85 -27.54
N ARG A 446 -5.64 22.08 -26.53
CA ARG A 446 -6.66 23.13 -26.52
C ARG A 446 -6.47 24.04 -25.31
N GLY A 447 -6.06 25.29 -25.54
CA GLY A 447 -5.88 26.28 -24.47
C GLY A 447 -7.22 26.79 -23.93
N SER A 448 -8.12 27.17 -24.84
CA SER A 448 -9.47 27.69 -24.53
C SER A 448 -9.46 29.14 -24.02
N ASP A 449 -9.77 29.41 -22.74
CA ASP A 449 -9.92 30.78 -22.22
C ASP A 449 -8.64 31.24 -21.48
N GLY A 450 -7.74 31.95 -22.13
CA GLY A 450 -6.57 32.50 -21.45
C GLY A 450 -5.42 32.73 -22.41
N ALA A 451 -4.27 33.16 -21.89
CA ALA A 451 -3.08 33.40 -22.70
C ALA A 451 -2.15 32.19 -22.56
N ASP A 452 -2.30 31.25 -23.47
CA ASP A 452 -1.77 29.90 -23.33
C ASP A 452 -0.49 29.70 -24.12
N THR A 453 0.36 28.79 -23.64
CA THR A 453 1.57 28.34 -24.33
C THR A 453 1.43 26.86 -24.66
N LEU A 454 1.29 26.55 -25.95
CA LEU A 454 1.07 25.20 -26.46
C LEU A 454 2.31 24.74 -27.21
N THR A 455 2.98 23.69 -26.71
CA THR A 455 4.17 23.08 -27.31
C THR A 455 3.87 21.62 -27.61
N ALA A 456 3.70 21.24 -28.88
CA ALA A 456 3.18 19.91 -29.19
C ALA A 456 4.25 18.82 -29.29
N GLY A 457 5.30 19.02 -30.10
CA GLY A 457 6.32 18.01 -30.34
C GLY A 457 6.72 17.92 -31.81
N PRO A 458 7.57 16.96 -32.22
CA PRO A 458 8.07 16.88 -33.60
C PRO A 458 7.16 16.13 -34.60
N ARG A 459 5.85 15.98 -34.32
CA ARG A 459 4.91 15.22 -35.17
C ARG A 459 3.83 16.10 -35.81
N ASN A 460 2.61 15.61 -35.97
CA ASN A 460 1.59 16.30 -36.75
C ASN A 460 0.46 16.63 -35.81
N ASP A 461 0.52 17.82 -35.26
CA ASP A 461 -0.24 18.14 -34.07
C ASP A 461 -1.36 19.13 -34.39
N LEU A 462 -2.37 19.13 -33.53
CA LEU A 462 -3.47 20.07 -33.55
C LEU A 462 -3.37 20.98 -32.33
N LEU A 463 -3.01 22.24 -32.57
CA LEU A 463 -2.94 23.27 -31.55
C LEU A 463 -4.10 24.24 -31.74
N ASP A 464 -4.93 24.40 -30.71
CA ASP A 464 -6.07 25.31 -30.72
C ASP A 464 -5.98 26.27 -29.54
N GLY A 465 -5.48 27.49 -29.79
CA GLY A 465 -5.23 28.50 -28.75
C GLY A 465 -6.50 28.81 -27.97
N GLY A 466 -7.59 29.10 -28.68
CA GLY A 466 -8.90 29.25 -28.05
C GLY A 466 -9.52 30.60 -28.36
N ALA A 467 -10.07 31.29 -27.37
CA ALA A 467 -10.65 32.62 -27.55
C ALA A 467 -10.08 33.62 -26.54
N ASP A 468 -10.05 34.88 -26.95
CA ASP A 468 -10.00 36.05 -26.07
C ASP A 468 -8.66 36.44 -25.43
N SER A 469 -7.53 35.79 -25.76
CA SER A 469 -6.19 36.22 -25.35
C SER A 469 -5.11 35.86 -26.38
N PRO A 470 -3.88 36.41 -26.26
CA PRO A 470 -2.81 36.07 -27.19
C PRO A 470 -2.17 34.72 -26.83
N ASP A 471 -2.40 33.72 -27.66
CA ASP A 471 -1.85 32.37 -27.49
C ASP A 471 -0.55 32.18 -28.29
N GLU A 472 0.40 31.47 -27.69
CA GLU A 472 1.67 31.08 -28.29
C GLU A 472 1.67 29.58 -28.60
N CYS A 473 1.63 29.25 -29.90
CA CYS A 473 1.61 27.88 -30.39
C CYS A 473 2.93 27.53 -31.10
N ASP A 474 3.69 26.58 -30.55
CA ASP A 474 4.90 26.03 -31.16
C ASP A 474 4.68 24.57 -31.54
N GLY A 475 4.69 24.30 -32.85
CA GLY A 475 4.59 22.94 -33.38
C GLY A 475 5.93 22.20 -33.43
N GLU A 476 7.04 22.80 -33.00
CA GLU A 476 8.43 22.32 -33.08
C GLU A 476 8.91 21.77 -34.43
N ALA A 477 8.39 20.62 -34.88
CA ALA A 477 8.62 20.06 -36.21
C ALA A 477 7.42 19.26 -36.71
N GLY A 478 7.29 19.13 -38.04
CA GLY A 478 6.29 18.27 -38.67
C GLY A 478 5.30 19.07 -39.50
N THR A 479 4.04 18.62 -39.58
CA THR A 479 2.98 19.28 -40.37
C THR A 479 1.79 19.60 -39.48
N ASP A 480 1.95 20.64 -38.69
CA ASP A 480 1.02 21.00 -37.63
C ASP A 480 -0.13 21.88 -38.14
N THR A 481 -1.21 21.86 -37.37
CA THR A 481 -2.38 22.71 -37.60
C THR A 481 -2.60 23.60 -36.38
N ALA A 482 -2.31 24.88 -36.52
CA ALA A 482 -2.72 25.90 -35.56
C ALA A 482 -4.11 26.47 -35.89
N ILE A 483 -4.98 26.50 -34.90
CA ILE A 483 -6.28 27.13 -34.93
C ILE A 483 -6.28 28.20 -33.85
N ARG A 484 -6.70 29.42 -34.20
CA ARG A 484 -6.90 30.52 -33.23
C ARG A 484 -5.66 30.79 -32.33
N CYS A 485 -4.46 30.73 -32.91
CA CYS A 485 -3.23 31.15 -32.26
C CYS A 485 -2.78 32.52 -32.80
N GLU A 486 -2.51 33.48 -31.92
CA GLU A 486 -2.04 34.82 -32.26
C GLU A 486 -0.55 34.83 -32.63
N SER A 487 0.22 33.94 -32.00
CA SER A 487 1.64 33.72 -32.26
C SER A 487 1.87 32.24 -32.60
N THR A 488 2.54 31.99 -33.72
CA THR A 488 2.89 30.63 -34.16
C THR A 488 4.38 30.52 -34.45
N ALA A 489 5.02 29.48 -33.94
CA ALA A 489 6.39 29.09 -34.25
C ALA A 489 6.41 27.68 -34.86
N ASN A 490 7.25 27.46 -35.88
CA ASN A 490 7.44 26.17 -36.55
C ASN A 490 6.19 25.52 -37.20
N ILE A 491 5.09 26.27 -37.36
CA ILE A 491 3.85 25.80 -38.02
C ILE A 491 3.77 26.32 -39.46
N PRO A 492 3.53 25.47 -40.49
CA PRO A 492 3.57 25.83 -41.92
C PRO A 492 2.54 26.86 -42.44
#